data_AF-A0A2M7P1B0-F1
#
_entry.id   AF-A0A2M7P1B0-F1
#
_cell.length_a   1.000
_cell.length_b   1.000
_cell.length_c   1.000
_cell.angle_alpha   90.00
_cell.angle_beta   90.00
_cell.angle_gamma   90.00
#
_symmetry.space_group_name_H-M   'P 1'
#
loop_
_entity.id
_entity.type
_entity.pdbx_description
1 polymer ?
#
loop_
_entity_poly.entity_id
_entity_poly.type
_entity_poly.pdbx_seq_one_letter_code
_entity_poly.pdbx_strand_id
1 'polypeptide(L)' 'MGNEGQRPFYILINQILFLKKSDPQADTSALEAEIDQMVYELYGLTEEERAIVEGSIKGAK' A
#
# COMPACT_ATOMS: atom_id res chain seq x y z
N MET A 1 -21.00 -15.36 1.55
CA MET A 1 -20.62 -13.93 1.64
C MET A 1 -19.19 -13.82 1.14
N GLY A 2 -19.00 -13.43 -0.12
CA GLY A 2 -17.68 -13.40 -0.74
C GLY A 2 -16.97 -12.10 -0.41
N ASN A 3 -15.74 -12.18 0.07
CA ASN A 3 -14.85 -11.04 0.34
C ASN A 3 -14.38 -10.40 -0.97
N GLU A 4 -15.30 -9.89 -1.78
CA GLU A 4 -14.99 -9.40 -3.13
C GLU A 4 -14.07 -8.17 -3.11
N GLY A 5 -14.09 -7.38 -2.02
CA GLY A 5 -13.19 -6.24 -1.78
C GLY A 5 -11.78 -6.61 -1.28
N GLN A 6 -11.55 -7.83 -0.80
CA GLN A 6 -10.20 -8.30 -0.44
C GLN A 6 -9.43 -8.89 -1.62
N ARG A 7 -10.12 -9.23 -2.72
CA ARG A 7 -9.50 -9.78 -3.93
C ARG A 7 -8.39 -8.91 -4.51
N PRO A 8 -8.53 -7.57 -4.64
CA PRO A 8 -7.48 -6.76 -5.23
C PRO A 8 -6.22 -6.70 -4.35
N PHE A 9 -6.37 -6.55 -3.02
CA PHE A 9 -5.25 -6.65 -2.09
C PHE A 9 -4.54 -7.99 -2.17
N TYR A 10 -5.32 -9.08 -2.20
CA TYR A 10 -4.77 -10.43 -2.32
C TYR A 10 -3.94 -10.60 -3.59
N ILE A 11 -4.39 -10.07 -4.73
CA ILE A 11 -3.66 -10.18 -6.01
C ILE A 11 -2.33 -9.42 -5.93
N LEU A 12 -2.36 -8.15 -5.51
CA LEU A 12 -1.16 -7.30 -5.43
C LEU A 12 -0.13 -7.86 -4.44
N ILE A 13 -0.56 -8.30 -3.26
CA ILE A 13 0.33 -8.91 -2.26
C ILE A 13 0.97 -10.18 -2.80
N ASN A 14 0.21 -11.05 -3.48
CA ASN A 14 0.78 -12.26 -4.08
C ASN A 14 1.78 -11.94 -5.19
N GLN A 15 1.55 -10.89 -5.97
CA GLN A 15 2.49 -10.44 -6.99
C GLN A 15 3.80 -9.95 -6.36
N ILE A 16 3.72 -9.15 -5.30
CA ILE A 16 4.90 -8.70 -4.53
C ILE A 16 5.67 -9.89 -3.97
N LEU A 17 4.96 -10.84 -3.33
CA LEU A 17 5.58 -12.03 -2.75
C LEU A 17 6.25 -12.91 -3.82
N PHE A 18 5.63 -13.06 -4.99
CA PHE A 18 6.20 -13.81 -6.10
C PHE A 18 7.49 -13.15 -6.65
N LEU A 19 7.47 -11.82 -6.80
CA LEU A 19 8.63 -11.05 -7.24
C LEU A 19 9.76 -11.14 -6.22
N LYS A 20 9.50 -10.85 -4.94
CA LYS A 20 10.53 -10.90 -3.87
C LYS A 20 11.06 -12.30 -3.59
N LYS A 21 10.24 -13.34 -3.82
CA LYS A 21 10.69 -14.73 -3.74
C LYS A 21 11.67 -15.08 -4.87
N SER A 22 11.50 -14.49 -6.05
CA SER A 22 12.36 -14.72 -7.21
C SER A 22 13.63 -13.87 -7.13
N ASP A 23 13.51 -12.62 -6.68
CA ASP A 23 14.59 -11.69 -6.43
C ASP A 23 14.28 -10.87 -5.17
N PRO A 24 14.99 -11.10 -4.05
CA PRO A 24 14.79 -10.33 -2.82
C PRO A 24 14.99 -8.81 -2.97
N GLN A 25 15.69 -8.37 -4.01
CA GLN A 25 15.94 -6.97 -4.33
C GLN A 25 15.00 -6.43 -5.42
N ALA A 26 14.01 -7.21 -5.84
CA ALA A 26 13.02 -6.77 -6.81
C ALA A 26 12.34 -5.48 -6.35
N ASP A 27 12.32 -4.48 -7.22
CA ASP A 27 11.60 -3.25 -6.98
C ASP A 27 10.10 -3.51 -7.09
N THR A 28 9.42 -3.41 -5.95
CA THR A 28 7.96 -3.53 -5.83
C THR A 28 7.32 -2.23 -5.37
N SER A 29 8.04 -1.11 -5.35
CA SER A 29 7.55 0.15 -4.78
C SER A 29 6.28 0.66 -5.47
N ALA A 30 6.10 0.39 -6.77
CA ALA A 30 4.85 0.73 -7.47
C ALA A 30 3.64 -0.05 -6.96
N LEU A 31 3.80 -1.36 -6.71
CA LEU A 31 2.73 -2.22 -6.20
C LEU A 31 2.44 -1.92 -4.73
N GLU A 32 3.47 -1.59 -3.95
CA GLU A 32 3.33 -1.17 -2.55
C GLU A 32 2.57 0.16 -2.46
N ALA A 33 2.88 1.14 -3.32
CA ALA A 33 2.16 2.42 -3.37
C ALA A 33 0.68 2.27 -3.77
N GLU A 34 0.35 1.34 -4.67
CA GLU A 34 -1.04 1.03 -5.02
C GLU A 34 -1.81 0.45 -3.82
N ILE A 35 -1.17 -0.43 -3.05
CA ILE A 35 -1.74 -0.96 -1.81
C ILE A 35 -1.94 0.16 -0.78
N ASP A 36 -0.97 1.06 -0.60
CA ASP A 36 -1.08 2.19 0.34
C ASP A 36 -2.27 3.08 -0.01
N GLN A 37 -2.45 3.43 -1.29
CA GLN A 37 -3.60 4.19 -1.76
C GLN A 37 -4.92 3.48 -1.46
N MET A 38 -5.01 2.18 -1.76
CA MET A 38 -6.22 1.41 -1.48
C MET A 38 -6.54 1.33 0.03
N VAL A 39 -5.51 1.26 0.88
CA VAL A 39 -5.67 1.32 2.34
C VAL A 39 -6.19 2.70 2.77
N TYR A 40 -5.65 3.78 2.21
CA TYR A 40 -6.13 5.14 2.48
C TYR A 40 -7.58 5.33 2.09
N GLU A 41 -7.99 4.84 0.92
CA GLU A 41 -9.38 4.88 0.46
C GLU A 41 -10.31 4.06 1.35
N LEU A 42 -9.86 2.90 1.85
CA LEU A 42 -10.65 2.04 2.73
C LEU A 42 -10.94 2.69 4.09
N TYR A 43 -9.97 3.42 4.64
CA TYR A 43 -10.10 4.13 5.91
C TYR A 43 -10.58 5.58 5.75
N GLY A 44 -10.72 6.07 4.51
CA GLY A 44 -11.20 7.42 4.21
C GLY A 44 -10.25 8.52 4.67
N LEU A 45 -8.94 8.29 4.63
CA LEU A 45 -7.95 9.29 5.06
C LEU A 45 -7.97 10.51 4.15
N THR A 46 -7.88 11.70 4.74
CA THR A 46 -7.68 12.94 3.99
C THR A 46 -6.22 13.12 3.57
N GLU A 47 -5.95 14.02 2.62
CA GLU A 47 -4.58 14.34 2.19
C GLU A 47 -3.69 14.78 3.36
N GLU A 48 -4.26 15.48 4.34
CA GLU A 48 -3.56 15.88 5.56
C GLU A 48 -3.19 14.68 6.43
N GLU A 49 -4.09 13.69 6.57
CA GLU A 49 -3.83 12.47 7.33
C GLU A 49 -2.82 11.57 6.62
N ARG A 50 -2.90 11.46 5.29
CA ARG A 50 -1.92 10.77 4.45
C ARG A 50 -0.54 11.40 4.59
N ALA A 51 -0.44 12.73 4.56
CA ALA A 51 0.82 13.46 4.75
C ALA A 51 1.45 13.23 6.14
N ILE A 52 0.63 12.97 7.17
CA ILE A 52 1.12 12.58 8.50
C ILE A 52 1.68 11.15 8.46
N VAL A 53 0.97 10.21 7.84
CA VAL A 53 1.39 8.81 7.72
C VAL A 53 2.67 8.66 6.91
N GLU A 54 2.80 9.41 5.81
CA GLU A 54 4.00 9.43 4.96
C GLU A 54 5.19 10.18 5.59
N GLY A 55 4.99 10.79 6.76
CA GLY A 55 6.03 11.59 7.42
C GLY A 55 6.38 12.89 6.69
N SER A 56 5.54 13.30 5.73
CA SER A 56 5.65 14.56 4.98
C SER A 56 5.44 15.78 5.89
N ILE A 57 4.66 15.63 6.96
CA ILE A 57 4.63 16.62 8.05
C ILE A 57 5.83 16.39 8.96
N LYS A 58 6.97 16.99 8.58
CA LYS A 58 8.04 17.27 9.54
C LYS A 58 7.46 18.21 10.60
N GLY A 59 7.03 17.65 11.72
CA GLY A 59 6.80 18.41 12.94
C GLY A 59 8.02 19.29 13.17
N ALA A 60 7.81 20.60 13.10
CA ALA A 60 8.78 21.60 13.50
C ALA A 60 9.35 21.18 14.87
N LYS A 61 10.64 20.84 14.88
CA LYS A 61 11.40 20.74 16.12
C LYS A 61 12.13 22.05 16.32
#